data_AF-A0A4R6FMD6-F1
#
_entry.id   AF-A0A4R6FMD6-F1
#
_cell.length_a   1.000
_cell.length_b   1.000
_cell.length_c   1.000
_cell.angle_alpha   90.00
_cell.angle_beta   90.00
_cell.angle_gamma   90.00
#
_symmetry.space_group_name_H-M   'P 1'
#
loop_
_entity.id
_entity.type
_entity.pdbx_description
1 polymer ?
#
loop_
_entity_poly.entity_id
_entity_poly.type
_entity_poly.pdbx_seq_one_letter_code
_entity_poly.pdbx_strand_id
1 'polypeptide(L)'
;MSIAPAVVEIFWYRGTLLKDVTRFEDIDYSAATFDLQVRNYPDEATPLLTLGNAASNAQGVSCSTVTETIDGIEHTHSDVQIRLNETTGEAIRKSAPVGGDIELVFALDITGGGHEKTRRMRGKLILKAGEAL
;
A
#
# COMPACT_ATOMS: atom_id res chain seq x y z
N MET A 1 18.41 7.19 11.03
CA MET A 1 18.54 6.36 9.82
C MET A 1 17.49 6.83 8.83
N SER A 2 17.90 7.50 7.76
CA SER A 2 16.96 7.97 6.72
C SER A 2 16.56 6.76 5.89
N ILE A 3 15.30 6.32 6.01
CA ILE A 3 14.72 5.33 5.11
C ILE A 3 14.57 6.04 3.77
N ALA A 4 15.60 5.96 2.92
CA ALA A 4 15.47 6.37 1.52
C ALA A 4 14.30 5.56 0.92
N PRO A 5 13.41 6.17 0.12
CA PRO A 5 12.34 5.41 -0.51
C PRO A 5 12.99 4.49 -1.54
N ALA A 6 13.22 3.23 -1.17
CA ALA A 6 13.32 2.18 -2.15
C ALA A 6 12.05 2.27 -2.98
N VAL A 7 12.17 2.35 -4.31
CA VAL A 7 11.02 2.23 -5.20
C VAL A 7 10.38 0.89 -4.86
N VAL A 8 9.19 0.93 -4.25
CA VAL A 8 8.46 -0.28 -3.86
C VAL A 8 7.75 -0.79 -5.10
N GLU A 9 7.97 -2.06 -5.45
CA GLU A 9 7.21 -2.73 -6.51
C GLU A 9 6.26 -3.72 -5.87
N ILE A 10 4.97 -3.50 -6.07
CA ILE A 10 3.91 -4.37 -5.58
C ILE A 10 3.37 -5.17 -6.77
N PHE A 11 3.44 -6.50 -6.68
CA PHE A 11 2.91 -7.40 -7.70
C PHE A 11 1.52 -7.88 -7.31
N TRP A 12 0.57 -7.72 -8.23
CA TRP A 12 -0.79 -8.18 -8.07
C TRP A 12 -1.16 -9.10 -9.23
N TYR A 13 -1.68 -10.30 -8.94
CA TYR A 13 -2.13 -11.23 -9.96
C TYR A 13 -3.63 -11.11 -10.19
N ARG A 14 -4.06 -11.20 -11.45
CA ARG A 14 -5.49 -11.17 -11.81
C ARG A 14 -6.24 -12.33 -11.15
N GLY A 15 -7.51 -12.11 -10.82
CA GLY A 15 -8.34 -13.11 -10.12
C GLY A 15 -7.99 -13.31 -8.64
N THR A 16 -7.06 -12.51 -8.08
CA THR A 16 -6.61 -12.67 -6.68
C THR A 16 -6.82 -11.40 -5.85
N LEU A 17 -6.92 -11.58 -4.53
CA LEU A 17 -6.84 -10.49 -3.56
C LEU A 17 -5.38 -10.10 -3.35
N LEU A 18 -5.03 -8.84 -3.60
CA LEU A 18 -3.72 -8.32 -3.21
C LEU A 18 -3.68 -8.14 -1.69
N LYS A 19 -2.59 -8.62 -1.08
CA LYS A 19 -2.20 -8.29 0.30
C LYS A 19 -0.71 -7.99 0.32
N ASP A 20 -0.37 -6.72 0.42
CA ASP A 20 1.01 -6.28 0.60
C ASP A 20 1.20 -5.74 2.02
N VAL A 21 2.27 -6.15 2.70
CA VAL A 21 2.56 -5.74 4.09
C VAL A 21 3.94 -5.12 4.12
N THR A 22 4.02 -3.87 4.54
CA THR A 22 5.27 -3.15 4.78
C THR A 22 5.41 -2.88 6.28
N ARG A 23 6.50 -3.37 6.86
CA ARG A 23 6.86 -3.10 8.26
C ARG A 23 7.63 -1.79 8.39
N PHE A 24 7.27 -1.01 9.40
CA PHE A 24 7.97 0.19 9.83
C PHE A 24 8.49 0.00 11.25
N GLU A 25 9.81 -0.12 11.38
CA GLU A 25 10.49 -0.25 12.67
C GLU A 25 10.57 1.10 13.39
N ASP A 26 10.53 1.05 14.72
CA ASP A 26 10.60 2.20 15.65
C ASP A 26 9.56 3.30 15.37
N ILE A 27 8.39 2.93 14.83
CA ILE A 27 7.32 3.85 14.46
C ILE A 27 5.95 3.30 14.88
N ASP A 28 5.15 4.15 15.52
CA ASP A 28 3.75 3.89 15.88
C ASP A 28 2.79 4.62 14.92
N TYR A 29 2.12 3.85 14.05
CA TYR A 29 1.08 4.35 13.15
C TYR A 29 -0.34 3.98 13.59
N SER A 30 -0.55 3.57 14.85
CA SER A 30 -1.87 3.17 15.36
C SER A 30 -2.93 4.27 15.22
N ALA A 31 -2.53 5.54 15.33
CA ALA A 31 -3.37 6.71 15.16
C ALA A 31 -3.19 7.42 13.79
N ALA A 32 -2.56 6.76 12.81
CA ALA A 32 -2.31 7.35 11.51
C ALA A 32 -3.54 7.28 10.58
N THR A 33 -3.69 8.32 9.77
CA THR A 33 -4.57 8.33 8.60
C THR A 33 -3.76 7.97 7.37
N PHE A 34 -4.30 7.07 6.56
CA PHE A 34 -3.71 6.60 5.32
C PHE A 34 -4.52 7.12 4.13
N ASP A 35 -3.84 7.62 3.10
CA ASP A 35 -4.42 7.95 1.79
C ASP A 35 -3.56 7.32 0.69
N LEU A 36 -4.03 6.20 0.14
CA LEU A 36 -3.40 5.51 -0.98
C LEU A 36 -4.07 5.93 -2.28
N GLN A 37 -3.27 6.41 -3.22
CA GLN A 37 -3.72 6.80 -4.54
C GLN A 37 -2.99 5.97 -5.59
N VAL A 38 -3.74 5.40 -6.54
CA VAL A 38 -3.22 4.65 -7.68
C VAL A 38 -3.56 5.41 -8.96
N ARG A 39 -2.61 5.52 -9.88
CA ARG A 39 -2.70 6.26 -11.15
C ARG A 39 -2.08 5.48 -12.29
N ASN A 40 -2.41 5.84 -13.53
CA ASN A 40 -1.68 5.37 -14.71
C ASN A 40 -0.28 6.00 -14.76
N TYR A 41 -0.19 7.30 -14.46
CA TYR A 41 1.05 8.07 -14.56
C TYR A 41 1.32 8.92 -13.30
N PRO A 42 2.58 9.22 -12.95
CA PRO A 42 2.94 9.98 -11.75
C PRO A 42 2.33 11.38 -11.65
N ASP A 43 2.12 12.03 -12.79
CA ASP A 43 1.64 13.39 -12.95
C ASP A 43 0.13 13.48 -13.24
N GLU A 44 -0.56 12.35 -13.26
CA GLU A 44 -2.01 12.31 -13.48
C GLU A 44 -2.76 12.94 -12.30
N ALA A 45 -3.53 14.00 -12.58
CA ALA A 45 -4.23 14.75 -11.53
C ALA A 45 -5.31 13.92 -10.82
N THR A 46 -6.02 13.07 -11.56
CA THR A 46 -7.12 12.27 -11.04
C THR A 46 -6.66 10.82 -10.83
N PRO A 47 -6.72 10.29 -9.60
CA PRO A 47 -6.39 8.89 -9.37
C PRO A 47 -7.46 7.94 -9.93
N LEU A 48 -7.01 6.78 -10.41
CA LEU A 48 -7.88 5.65 -10.76
C LEU A 48 -8.57 5.07 -9.52
N LEU A 49 -7.85 5.07 -8.41
CA LEU A 49 -8.30 4.52 -7.14
C LEU A 49 -7.74 5.36 -6.00
N THR A 50 -8.61 5.65 -5.05
CA THR A 50 -8.23 6.21 -3.75
C THR A 50 -8.73 5.29 -2.66
N LEU A 51 -7.85 4.93 -1.72
CA LEU A 51 -8.18 4.10 -0.57
C LEU A 51 -7.72 4.79 0.72
N GLY A 52 -8.60 4.78 1.71
CA GLY A 52 -8.27 5.21 3.06
C GLY A 52 -8.07 4.04 4.03
N ASN A 53 -8.07 4.39 5.32
CA ASN A 53 -8.19 3.42 6.41
C ASN A 53 -9.40 2.51 6.18
N ALA A 54 -9.17 1.21 6.19
CA ALA A 54 -10.20 0.20 5.99
C ALA A 54 -10.60 -0.45 7.30
N ALA A 55 -11.88 -0.32 7.64
CA ALA A 55 -12.49 -1.07 8.74
C ALA A 55 -12.80 -2.54 8.35
N SER A 56 -12.85 -2.87 7.06
CA SER A 56 -13.11 -4.23 6.57
C SER A 56 -11.87 -4.85 5.92
N ASN A 57 -11.81 -6.18 5.91
CA ASN A 57 -10.70 -6.94 5.32
C ASN A 57 -10.77 -7.04 3.78
N ALA A 58 -11.78 -6.45 3.14
CA ALA A 58 -11.99 -6.60 1.71
C ALA A 58 -11.06 -5.70 0.88
N GLN A 59 -10.89 -4.43 1.28
CA GLN A 59 -10.12 -3.46 0.51
C GLN A 59 -9.75 -2.24 1.35
N GLY A 60 -8.56 -1.69 1.10
CA GLY A 60 -8.03 -0.45 1.67
C GLY A 60 -6.78 -0.67 2.51
N VAL A 61 -6.42 0.32 3.32
CA VAL A 61 -5.17 0.30 4.10
C VAL A 61 -5.48 0.04 5.57
N SER A 62 -4.78 -0.90 6.20
CA SER A 62 -4.85 -1.14 7.64
C SER A 62 -3.47 -1.09 8.26
N CYS A 63 -3.42 -0.81 9.56
CA CYS A 63 -2.18 -0.85 10.33
C CYS A 63 -2.40 -1.68 11.59
N SER A 64 -1.43 -2.52 11.93
CA SER A 64 -1.29 -3.13 13.24
C SER A 64 0.04 -2.69 13.85
N THR A 65 -0.03 -2.13 15.05
CA THR A 65 1.17 -1.71 15.80
C THR A 65 1.38 -2.66 16.97
N VAL A 66 2.64 -3.05 17.17
CA VAL A 66 3.07 -3.92 18.27
C VAL A 66 4.22 -3.23 18.97
N THR A 67 4.14 -3.17 20.30
CA THR A 67 5.25 -2.79 21.17
C THR A 67 5.72 -4.03 21.92
N GLU A 68 7.00 -4.34 21.79
CA GLU A 68 7.66 -5.46 22.46
C GLU A 68 8.84 -4.96 23.29
N THR A 69 9.10 -5.61 24.42
CA THR A 69 10.24 -5.26 25.28
C THR A 69 11.37 -6.28 25.07
N ILE A 70 12.50 -5.82 24.54
CA ILE A 70 13.71 -6.63 24.31
C ILE A 70 14.80 -6.06 25.21
N ASP A 71 15.39 -6.89 26.07
CA ASP A 71 16.43 -6.49 27.04
C ASP A 71 16.04 -5.27 27.91
N GLY A 72 14.76 -5.14 28.24
CA GLY A 72 14.23 -4.02 29.04
C GLY A 72 14.03 -2.72 28.26
N ILE A 73 14.24 -2.73 26.94
CA ILE A 73 14.03 -1.60 26.03
C ILE A 73 12.75 -1.86 25.22
N GLU A 74 11.88 -0.85 25.13
CA GLU A 74 10.69 -0.94 24.29
C GLU A 74 11.03 -0.71 22.81
N HIS A 75 10.61 -1.64 21.98
CA HIS A 75 10.67 -1.58 20.52
C HIS A 75 9.25 -1.55 19.99
N THR A 76 8.92 -0.58 19.15
CA THR A 76 7.59 -0.47 18.54
C THR A 76 7.71 -0.60 17.04
N HIS A 77 6.93 -1.49 16.44
CA HIS A 77 6.84 -1.62 15.00
C HIS A 77 5.38 -1.54 14.52
N SER A 78 5.19 -0.99 13.33
CA SER A 78 3.89 -0.88 12.68
C SER A 78 3.91 -1.62 11.35
N ASP A 79 3.03 -2.60 11.20
CA ASP A 79 2.80 -3.32 9.96
C ASP A 79 1.63 -2.66 9.22
N VAL A 80 1.95 -1.99 8.11
CA VAL A 80 0.97 -1.33 7.24
C VAL A 80 0.64 -2.27 6.09
N GLN A 81 -0.63 -2.64 5.98
CA GLN A 81 -1.14 -3.56 4.97
C GLN A 81 -2.00 -2.83 3.93
N ILE A 82 -1.66 -3.02 2.66
CA ILE A 82 -2.47 -2.59 1.51
C ILE A 82 -3.26 -3.81 0.99
N ARG A 83 -4.58 -3.63 0.82
CA ARG A 83 -5.48 -4.67 0.30
C ARG A 83 -6.27 -4.16 -0.89
N LEU A 84 -6.24 -4.89 -2.00
CA LEU A 84 -7.07 -4.62 -3.19
C LEU A 84 -7.86 -5.86 -3.56
N ASN A 85 -9.19 -5.74 -3.60
CA ASN A 85 -10.04 -6.87 -3.95
C ASN A 85 -9.99 -7.18 -5.45
N GLU A 86 -10.34 -8.41 -5.78
CA GLU A 86 -10.38 -8.90 -7.16
C GLU A 86 -11.23 -8.01 -8.09
N THR A 87 -12.38 -7.53 -7.62
CA THR A 87 -13.28 -6.68 -8.41
C THR A 87 -12.60 -5.39 -8.88
N THR A 88 -11.79 -4.76 -8.02
CA THR A 88 -10.99 -3.59 -8.37
C THR A 88 -9.93 -3.95 -9.42
N GLY A 89 -9.33 -5.13 -9.32
CA GLY A 89 -8.33 -5.61 -10.29
C GLY A 89 -8.93 -5.84 -11.66
N GLU A 90 -10.12 -6.44 -11.71
CA GLU A 90 -10.87 -6.64 -12.96
C GLU A 90 -11.36 -5.31 -13.57
N ALA A 91 -11.71 -4.32 -12.75
CA ALA A 91 -12.06 -2.99 -13.24
C ALA A 91 -10.87 -2.30 -13.91
N ILE A 92 -9.69 -2.33 -13.27
CA ILE A 92 -8.43 -1.82 -13.81
C ILE A 92 -8.01 -2.59 -15.07
N ARG A 93 -8.23 -3.91 -15.11
CA ARG A 93 -7.90 -4.75 -16.27
C ARG A 93 -8.66 -4.34 -17.52
N LYS A 94 -9.95 -4.00 -17.41
CA LYS A 94 -10.81 -3.67 -18.56
C LYS A 94 -10.30 -2.49 -19.38
N SER A 95 -9.43 -1.64 -18.82
CA SER A 95 -8.79 -0.54 -19.54
C SER A 95 -7.47 -0.89 -20.24
N ALA A 96 -7.00 -2.15 -20.17
CA ALA A 96 -5.69 -2.54 -20.71
C ALA A 96 -5.74 -3.52 -21.90
N PRO A 97 -4.66 -3.58 -22.71
CA PRO A 97 -4.51 -4.56 -23.79
C PRO A 97 -4.57 -6.00 -23.28
N VAL A 98 -5.13 -6.89 -24.10
CA VAL A 98 -5.23 -8.32 -23.78
C VAL A 98 -3.84 -8.94 -23.67
N GLY A 99 -3.57 -9.64 -22.56
CA GLY A 99 -2.36 -10.44 -22.36
C GLY A 99 -1.13 -9.71 -21.81
N GLY A 100 -1.15 -8.38 -21.69
CA GLY A 100 -0.03 -7.61 -21.11
C GLY A 100 -0.19 -7.33 -19.61
N ASP A 101 0.93 -7.16 -18.92
CA ASP A 101 0.96 -6.57 -17.56
C ASP A 101 0.49 -5.11 -17.60
N ILE A 102 -0.09 -4.63 -16.51
CA ILE A 102 -0.43 -3.21 -16.33
C ILE A 102 0.48 -2.64 -15.27
N GLU A 103 1.31 -1.68 -15.66
CA GLU A 103 2.09 -0.90 -14.71
C GLU A 103 1.32 0.35 -14.32
N LEU A 104 1.07 0.47 -13.01
CA LEU A 104 0.49 1.64 -12.39
C LEU A 104 1.50 2.23 -11.42
N VAL A 105 1.26 3.48 -11.04
CA VAL A 105 2.01 4.12 -9.96
C VAL A 105 1.12 4.29 -8.75
N PHE A 106 1.69 4.10 -7.57
CA PHE A 106 0.99 4.35 -6.34
C PHE A 106 1.73 5.35 -5.45
N ALA A 107 0.97 6.07 -4.65
CA ALA A 107 1.46 6.92 -3.58
C ALA A 107 0.61 6.69 -2.34
N LEU A 108 1.24 6.31 -1.23
CA LEU A 108 0.61 6.19 0.08
C LEU A 108 1.09 7.34 0.95
N ASP A 109 0.16 8.21 1.33
CA ASP A 109 0.36 9.24 2.34
C ASP A 109 -0.05 8.74 3.72
N ILE A 110 0.85 8.92 4.68
CA ILE A 110 0.68 8.54 6.08
C ILE A 110 0.77 9.81 6.90
N THR A 111 -0.35 10.21 7.51
CA THR A 111 -0.44 11.44 8.32
C THR A 111 -0.84 11.10 9.75
N GLY A 112 -0.20 11.73 10.74
CA GLY A 112 -0.41 11.41 12.15
C GLY A 112 0.52 10.29 12.65
N GLY A 113 0.10 9.55 13.69
CA GLY A 113 0.92 8.49 14.29
C GLY A 113 2.19 9.01 14.96
N GLY A 114 2.06 10.00 15.86
CA GLY A 114 3.20 10.56 16.59
C GLY A 114 4.16 11.42 15.74
N HIS A 115 3.79 11.75 14.50
CA HIS A 115 4.61 12.57 13.61
C HIS A 115 3.90 13.85 13.17
N GLU A 116 4.65 14.97 13.19
CA GLU A 116 4.16 16.28 12.74
C GLU A 116 4.08 16.40 11.20
N LYS A 117 4.82 15.55 10.47
CA LYS A 117 4.92 15.60 9.00
C LYS A 117 4.34 14.34 8.38
N THR A 118 3.57 14.53 7.31
CA THR A 118 3.14 13.44 6.43
C THR A 118 4.34 12.73 5.84
N ARG A 119 4.37 11.40 5.98
CA ARG A 119 5.32 10.53 5.30
C ARG A 119 4.66 9.98 4.04
N ARG A 120 5.44 9.85 2.96
CA ARG A 120 4.93 9.36 1.68
C ARG A 120 5.76 8.19 1.19
N MET A 121 5.10 7.07 0.92
CA MET A 121 5.64 5.93 0.18
C MET A 121 5.18 6.00 -1.26
N ARG A 122 6.07 5.73 -2.22
CA ARG A 122 5.76 5.74 -3.66
C ARG A 122 6.38 4.54 -4.33
N GLY A 123 5.74 4.07 -5.38
CA GLY A 123 6.23 2.92 -6.11
C GLY A 123 5.38 2.55 -7.30
N LYS A 124 5.62 1.34 -7.81
CA LYS A 124 4.85 0.73 -8.88
C LYS A 124 3.89 -0.30 -8.31
N LEU A 125 2.69 -0.35 -8.87
CA LEU A 125 1.74 -1.43 -8.69
C LEU A 125 1.60 -2.13 -10.04
N ILE A 126 2.04 -3.38 -10.13
CA ILE A 126 2.09 -4.14 -11.37
C ILE A 126 1.02 -5.22 -11.33
N LEU A 127 -0.06 -5.03 -12.11
CA LEU A 127 -1.09 -6.05 -12.29
C LEU A 127 -0.64 -7.03 -13.38
N LYS A 128 -0.16 -8.20 -12.95
CA LYS A 128 0.35 -9.26 -13.80
C LYS A 128 -0.73 -9.90 -14.67
N ALA A 129 -0.39 -10.19 -15.92
CA ALA A 129 -1.22 -11.02 -16.79
C ALA A 129 -1.15 -12.49 -16.36
N GLY A 130 -2.32 -13.12 -16.15
CA GLY A 130 -2.43 -14.51 -15.70
C GLY A 130 -2.70 -14.67 -14.20
N GLU A 131 -2.92 -15.91 -13.78
CA GLU A 131 -3.06 -16.30 -12.38
C GLU A 131 -1.68 -16.61 -11.77
N ALA A 132 -1.54 -16.43 -10.45
CA ALA A 132 -0.34 -16.89 -9.74
C ALA A 132 -0.26 -18.42 -9.81
N LEU A 133 0.83 -18.96 -10.39
CA LEU A 133 1.15 -20.39 -10.36
C LEU A 133 1.62 -20.82 -8.97
#